data_AF-A0A9D6U5F4-F1
#
_entry.id   AF-A0A9D6U5F4-F1
#
_cell.length_a   1.000
_cell.length_b   1.000
_cell.length_c   1.000
_cell.angle_alpha   90.00
_cell.angle_beta   90.00
_cell.angle_gamma   90.00
#
_symmetry.space_group_name_H-M   'P 1'
#
loop_
_entity.id
_entity.type
_entity.pdbx_description
1 polymer ?
#
loop_
_entity_poly.entity_id
_entity_poly.type
_entity_poly.pdbx_seq_one_letter_code
_entity_poly.pdbx_strand_id
1 'polypeptide(L)' 'MLRIAGVLAVTYHTDQDLFTVRFESVLVNLETIFAAVFAAGKKMGQEYLPEVAPSPPES' A
#
# COMPACT_ATOMS: atom_id res chain seq x y z
N MET A 1 -3.09 -8.75 -4.73
CA MET A 1 -4.00 -7.93 -3.89
C MET A 1 -3.75 -8.37 -2.45
N LEU A 2 -3.22 -7.48 -1.61
CA LEU A 2 -2.90 -7.81 -0.21
C LEU A 2 -4.21 -8.11 0.53
N ARG A 3 -4.33 -9.28 1.17
CA ARG A 3 -5.52 -9.66 1.94
C ARG A 3 -5.20 -9.56 3.42
N ILE A 4 -5.64 -8.47 4.04
CA ILE A 4 -5.65 -8.29 5.50
C ILE A 4 -7.08 -8.57 5.97
N ALA A 5 -7.25 -9.44 6.96
CA ALA A 5 -8.56 -9.81 7.47
C ALA A 5 -9.34 -8.56 7.94
N GLY A 6 -10.62 -8.47 7.56
CA GLY A 6 -11.48 -7.32 7.87
C GLY A 6 -11.20 -6.04 7.07
N VAL A 7 -10.12 -5.95 6.29
CA VAL A 7 -9.87 -4.82 5.39
C VAL A 7 -10.46 -5.13 4.02
N LEU A 8 -11.47 -4.35 3.63
CA LEU A 8 -12.24 -4.56 2.40
C LEU A 8 -11.60 -3.84 1.20
N ALA A 9 -11.07 -2.64 1.42
CA ALA A 9 -10.40 -1.86 0.40
C ALA A 9 -9.43 -0.83 1.00
N VAL A 10 -8.35 -0.55 0.27
CA VAL A 10 -7.47 0.60 0.49
C VAL A 10 -7.35 1.34 -0.85
N THR A 11 -7.68 2.62 -0.84
CA THR A 11 -7.62 3.48 -2.04
C THR A 11 -6.72 4.67 -1.74
N TYR A 12 -5.76 4.92 -2.62
CA TYR A 12 -4.93 6.12 -2.58
C TYR A 12 -5.49 7.16 -3.54
N HIS A 13 -5.70 8.37 -3.04
CA HIS A 13 -6.19 9.52 -3.78
C HIS A 13 -5.00 10.46 -4.05
N THR A 14 -4.43 10.39 -5.25
CA THR A 14 -3.21 11.13 -5.62
C THR A 14 -3.41 12.65 -5.68
N ASP A 15 -4.64 13.10 -5.89
CA ASP A 15 -5.05 14.50 -5.90
C ASP A 15 -4.99 15.15 -4.50
N GLN A 16 -5.11 14.34 -3.45
CA GLN A 16 -5.19 14.80 -2.06
C GLN A 16 -4.07 14.25 -1.18
N ASP A 17 -3.21 13.39 -1.72
CA ASP A 17 -2.22 12.62 -0.98
C ASP A 17 -2.83 11.91 0.26
N LEU A 18 -3.95 11.22 0.03
CA LEU A 18 -4.77 10.62 1.08
C LEU A 18 -5.04 9.14 0.84
N PHE A 19 -4.95 8.33 1.90
CA PHE A 19 -5.44 6.96 1.89
C PHE A 19 -6.83 6.86 2.54
N THR A 20 -7.77 6.26 1.81
CA THR A 20 -9.08 5.85 2.33
C THR A 20 -9.07 4.34 2.57
N VAL A 21 -9.42 3.92 3.79
CA VAL A 21 -9.49 2.51 4.17
C VAL A 21 -10.93 2.14 4.50
N ARG A 22 -11.48 1.13 3.82
CA ARG A 22 -12.79 0.56 4.13
C ARG A 22 -12.59 -0.78 4.83
N PHE A 23 -13.17 -0.93 6.01
CA PHE A 23 -12.96 -2.10 6.87
C PHE A 23 -14.16 -2.44 7.73
N GLU A 24 -14.15 -3.65 8.29
CA GLU A 24 -15.14 -4.14 9.25
C GLU A 24 -14.72 -3.76 10.67
N SER A 25 -15.45 -2.84 11.31
CA SER A 25 -15.05 -2.21 12.58
C SER A 25 -14.90 -3.20 13.75
N VAL A 26 -15.59 -4.33 13.71
CA VAL A 26 -15.51 -5.37 14.75
C VAL A 26 -14.27 -6.27 14.60
N LEU A 27 -13.63 -6.29 13.43
CA LEU A 27 -12.49 -7.15 13.13
C LEU A 27 -11.17 -6.39 13.04
N VAL A 28 -11.20 -5.06 12.93
CA VAL A 28 -10.04 -4.25 12.60
C VAL A 28 -9.78 -3.25 13.70
N ASN A 29 -8.57 -3.34 14.28
CA ASN A 29 -8.04 -2.35 15.20
C ASN A 29 -7.19 -1.31 14.45
N LEU A 30 -6.77 -0.26 15.17
CA LEU A 30 -6.00 0.83 14.59
C LEU A 30 -4.65 0.37 13.99
N GLU A 31 -3.97 -0.58 14.63
CA GLU A 31 -2.72 -1.16 14.12
C GLU A 31 -2.90 -1.83 12.75
N THR A 32 -4.02 -2.54 12.56
CA THR A 32 -4.36 -3.19 11.30
C THR A 32 -4.62 -2.16 10.20
N ILE A 33 -5.24 -1.02 10.53
CA ILE A 33 -5.43 0.09 9.59
C ILE A 33 -4.08 0.64 9.14
N PHE A 34 -3.16 0.90 10.07
CA PHE A 34 -1.82 1.39 9.71
C PHE A 34 -1.03 0.39 8.88
N ALA A 35 -1.09 -0.90 9.21
CA ALA A 35 -0.46 -1.95 8.41
C ALA A 35 -1.00 -1.99 6.97
N ALA A 36 -2.31 -1.81 6.80
CA ALA A 36 -2.95 -1.75 5.49
C ALA A 36 -2.49 -0.54 4.67
N VAL A 37 -2.43 0.64 5.28
CA VAL A 37 -1.92 1.87 4.64
C VAL A 37 -0.46 1.71 4.26
N PHE A 38 0.39 1.24 5.16
CA PHE A 38 1.82 1.03 4.89
C PHE A 38 2.05 0.07 3.73
N ALA A 39 1.35 -1.08 3.73
CA ALA A 39 1.53 -2.07 2.69
C ALA A 39 1.00 -1.59 1.33
N ALA A 40 -0.10 -0.84 1.30
CA ALA A 40 -0.60 -0.20 0.09
C ALA A 40 0.40 0.85 -0.42
N GLY A 41 0.91 1.72 0.46
CA GLY A 41 1.93 2.71 0.14
C GLY A 41 3.21 2.07 -0.41
N LYS A 42 3.70 0.98 0.20
CA LYS A 42 4.87 0.24 -0.28
C LYS A 42 4.65 -0.32 -1.68
N LYS A 43 3.50 -0.93 -1.95
CA LYS A 43 3.17 -1.49 -3.27
C LYS A 43 3.10 -0.39 -4.33
N MET A 44 2.45 0.73 -4.02
CA MET A 44 2.41 1.89 -4.93
C MET A 44 3.82 2.43 -5.17
N GLY A 45 4.62 2.60 -4.11
CA GLY A 45 6.02 3.01 -4.23
C GLY A 45 6.86 2.08 -5.11
N GLN A 46 6.64 0.77 -5.07
CA GLN A 46 7.29 -0.21 -5.95
C GLN A 46 6.78 -0.14 -7.41
N GLU A 47 5.52 0.24 -7.62
CA GLU A 47 4.96 0.46 -8.96
C GLU A 47 5.50 1.76 -9.60
N TYR A 48 5.78 2.80 -8.79
CA TYR A 48 6.34 4.07 -9.27
C TYR A 48 7.89 4.14 -9.28
N LEU A 49 8.55 3.35 -8.45
CA LEU A 49 9.99 3.08 -8.49
C LEU A 49 10.19 1.60 -8.80
N PRO A 50 9.96 1.17 -10.06
CA PRO A 50 10.39 -0.15 -10.45
C PRO A 50 11.89 -0.21 -10.18
N GLU A 51 12.34 -1.25 -9.48
CA GLU A 51 13.74 -1.46 -9.10
C GLU A 51 14.65 -0.93 -10.20
N VAL A 52 15.50 0.04 -9.87
CA VAL A 52 16.57 0.47 -10.77
C VAL A 52 17.33 -0.80 -11.11
N ALA A 53 17.07 -1.34 -12.30
CA ALA A 53 17.77 -2.52 -12.78
C ALA A 53 19.26 -2.20 -12.63
N PRO A 54 20.06 -3.09 -12.02
CA PRO A 54 21.48 -2.84 -11.89
C PRO A 54 22.01 -2.52 -13.29
N SER A 55 22.63 -1.34 -13.44
CA SER A 55 23.23 -0.95 -14.70
C SER A 55 24.11 -2.09 -15.20
N PRO A 56 23.99 -2.52 -16.48
CA PRO A 56 24.88 -3.54 -17.00
C PRO A 56 26.32 -3.07 -16.83
N PRO A 57 27.27 -3.97 -16.54
CA PRO A 57 28.66 -3.58 -16.36
C PRO A 57 29.13 -2.84 -17.61
N GLU A 58 29.67 -1.63 -17.41
CA GLU A 58 30.33 -0.87 -18.47
C GLU A 58 31.42 -1.77 -19.07
N SER A 59 31.29 -2.04 -20.37
CA SER A 59 32.20 -2.89 -21.16
C SER A 59 33.46 -2.15 -21.54
#